data_AF-A0A0C2CET3-F1
#
_entry.id   AF-A0A0C2CET3-F1
#
_cell.length_a   1.000
_cell.length_b   1.000
_cell.length_c   1.000
_cell.angle_alpha   90.00
_cell.angle_beta   90.00
_cell.angle_gamma   90.00
#
_symmetry.space_group_name_H-M   'P 1'
#
loop_
_entity.id
_entity.type
_entity.pdbx_description
1 polymer ?
#
loop_
_entity_poly.entity_id
_entity_poly.type
_entity_poly.pdbx_seq_one_letter_code
_entity_poly.pdbx_strand_id
1 'polypeptide(L)'
;SHDLVLVYHPNIREQIANIGPRRSNDRTATEVDKFQQALERLTAQARERIDLNVMVISPHGLVDVPKRNIRVLDDYLPMELLQMSIGSGAVKQLIAVPGKTHQVYSQLRNHTPIPNVKIYFTTPK
;
A
#
# COMPACT_ATOMS: atom_id res chain seq x y z
N SER A 1 14.85 -30.86 -6.78
CA SER A 1 15.74 -29.68 -6.77
C SER A 1 14.90 -28.48 -7.16
N HIS A 2 15.06 -27.33 -6.50
CA HIS A 2 14.38 -26.09 -6.89
C HIS A 2 15.44 -25.04 -7.25
N ASP A 3 15.34 -24.46 -8.44
CA ASP A 3 16.29 -23.45 -8.92
C ASP A 3 15.92 -22.03 -8.45
N LEU A 4 14.66 -21.84 -8.02
CA LEU A 4 14.14 -20.59 -7.45
C LEU A 4 13.23 -20.91 -6.27
N VAL A 5 13.43 -20.21 -5.15
CA VAL A 5 12.56 -20.27 -3.98
C VAL A 5 12.11 -18.85 -3.64
N LEU A 6 10.79 -18.68 -3.48
CA LEU A 6 10.18 -17.42 -3.07
C LEU A 6 9.61 -17.58 -1.67
N VAL A 7 10.02 -16.71 -0.75
CA VAL A 7 9.54 -16.70 0.64
C VAL A 7 8.87 -15.36 0.89
N TYR A 8 7.62 -15.40 1.38
CA TYR A 8 6.83 -14.22 1.71
C TYR A 8 6.56 -14.16 3.22
N HIS A 9 6.86 -13.02 3.85
CA HIS A 9 6.70 -12.82 5.29
C HIS A 9 5.68 -11.70 5.60
N PRO A 10 4.36 -12.01 5.68
CA PRO A 10 3.31 -10.99 5.81
C PRO A 10 3.30 -10.24 7.15
N ASN A 11 3.70 -10.91 8.25
CA ASN A 11 3.44 -10.41 9.61
C ASN A 11 4.18 -9.10 9.96
N ILE A 12 5.32 -8.83 9.32
CA ILE A 12 6.09 -7.60 9.52
C ILE A 12 5.20 -6.40 9.20
N ARG A 13 4.47 -6.45 8.09
CA ARG A 13 3.57 -5.37 7.70
C ARG A 13 2.47 -5.15 8.73
N GLU A 14 1.84 -6.23 9.22
CA GLU A 14 0.74 -6.15 10.18
C GLU A 14 1.19 -5.55 11.51
N GLN A 15 2.36 -5.98 12.01
CA GLN A 15 2.94 -5.41 13.22
C GLN A 15 3.22 -3.91 13.05
N ILE A 16 3.87 -3.51 11.96
CA ILE A 16 4.19 -2.10 11.69
C ILE A 16 2.90 -1.28 11.53
N ALA A 17 1.86 -1.83 10.90
CA ALA A 17 0.57 -1.15 10.77
C ALA A 17 -0.11 -0.89 12.14
N ASN A 18 0.09 -1.78 13.11
CA ASN A 18 -0.48 -1.65 14.45
C ASN A 18 0.28 -0.65 15.33
N ILE A 19 1.61 -0.66 15.30
CA ILE A 19 2.45 0.20 16.15
C ILE A 19 2.81 1.55 15.50
N GLY A 20 2.70 1.62 14.18
CA GLY A 20 3.12 2.76 13.35
C GLY A 20 4.59 2.65 12.91
N PRO A 21 4.93 3.06 11.67
CA PRO A 21 6.30 2.99 11.11
C PRO A 21 7.34 3.79 11.90
N ARG A 22 6.94 4.83 12.65
CA ARG A 22 7.89 5.53 13.53
C ARG A 22 8.39 4.66 14.68
N ARG A 23 7.52 3.82 15.25
CA ARG A 23 7.83 2.95 16.39
C ARG A 23 8.41 1.61 15.97
N SER A 24 8.32 1.24 14.69
CA SER A 24 8.89 -0.01 14.19
C SER A 24 10.42 -0.02 14.11
N ASN A 25 11.04 1.16 14.11
CA ASN A 25 12.49 1.29 14.19
C ASN A 25 13.01 1.14 15.64
N ASP A 26 12.12 1.18 16.63
CA ASP A 26 12.45 0.87 18.00
C ASP A 26 12.47 -0.66 18.17
N ARG A 27 13.36 -1.19 19.02
CA ARG A 27 13.61 -2.62 19.31
C ARG A 27 12.42 -3.41 19.90
N THR A 28 11.20 -2.96 19.67
CA THR A 28 9.95 -3.57 20.14
C THR A 28 9.22 -4.35 19.04
N ALA A 29 9.69 -4.26 17.78
CA ALA A 29 9.11 -4.96 16.64
C ALA A 29 9.65 -6.41 16.52
N THR A 30 9.05 -7.32 17.30
CA THR A 30 9.46 -8.73 17.37
C THR A 30 9.50 -9.47 16.03
N GLU A 31 8.65 -9.14 15.05
CA GLU A 31 8.66 -9.79 13.74
C GLU A 31 9.82 -9.29 12.87
N VAL A 32 10.22 -8.03 13.03
CA VAL A 32 11.40 -7.47 12.35
C VAL A 32 12.67 -8.13 12.88
N ASP A 33 12.78 -8.28 14.20
CA ASP A 33 13.93 -8.95 14.83
C ASP A 33 14.07 -10.42 14.39
N LYS A 34 12.96 -11.16 14.38
CA LYS A 34 12.94 -12.56 13.88
C LYS A 34 13.37 -12.64 12.42
N PHE A 35 12.88 -11.74 11.59
CA PHE A 35 13.24 -11.67 10.18
C PHE A 35 14.73 -11.37 10.00
N GLN A 36 15.28 -10.42 10.76
CA GLN A 36 16.70 -10.11 10.72
C GLN A 36 17.56 -11.32 11.10
N GLN A 37 17.23 -12.03 12.18
CA GLN A 37 17.95 -13.24 12.59
C GLN A 37 17.90 -14.35 11.52
N ALA A 38 16.73 -14.55 10.89
CA ALA A 38 16.60 -15.53 9.82
C ALA A 38 17.43 -15.14 8.58
N LEU A 39 17.44 -13.86 8.22
CA LEU A 39 18.22 -13.34 7.11
C LEU A 39 19.73 -13.45 7.35
N GLU A 40 20.20 -13.17 8.56
CA GLU A 40 21.61 -13.33 8.94
C GLU A 40 22.08 -14.78 8.76
N ARG A 41 21.28 -15.75 9.20
CA ARG A 41 21.57 -17.18 9.02
C ARG A 41 21.61 -17.58 7.54
N LEU A 42 20.62 -17.14 6.76
CA LEU A 42 20.56 -17.42 5.33
C LEU A 42 21.74 -16.81 4.57
N THR A 43 22.12 -15.58 4.94
CA THR A 43 23.25 -14.87 4.34
C THR A 43 24.58 -15.56 4.68
N ALA A 44 24.74 -16.07 5.91
CA ALA A 44 25.91 -16.85 6.28
C ALA A 44 26.04 -18.14 5.45
N GLN A 45 24.95 -18.89 5.29
CA GLN A 45 24.93 -20.10 4.44
C GLN A 45 25.18 -19.80 2.97
N ALA A 46 24.64 -18.69 2.46
CA ALA A 46 24.87 -18.25 1.09
C ALA A 46 26.33 -17.85 0.85
N ARG A 47 27.03 -17.28 1.82
CA ARG A 47 28.46 -16.94 1.70
C ARG A 47 29.38 -18.15 1.61
N GLU A 48 29.00 -19.26 2.23
CA GLU A 48 29.75 -20.53 2.17
C GLU A 48 29.51 -21.30 0.85
N ARG A 49 28.54 -20.84 0.05
CA ARG A 49 28.10 -21.48 -1.18
C ARG A 49 28.40 -20.61 -2.39
N ILE A 50 28.88 -21.21 -3.48
CA ILE A 50 29.10 -20.51 -4.76
C ILE A 50 27.86 -20.54 -5.66
N ASP A 51 26.83 -21.31 -5.29
CA ASP A 51 25.66 -21.64 -6.11
C ASP A 51 24.36 -20.98 -5.62
N LEU A 52 24.41 -20.15 -4.56
CA LEU A 52 23.24 -19.54 -3.95
C LEU A 52 23.30 -18.02 -3.98
N ASN A 53 22.34 -17.41 -4.69
CA ASN A 53 22.11 -15.97 -4.66
C ASN A 53 20.86 -15.65 -3.83
N VAL A 54 20.94 -14.62 -2.99
CA VAL A 54 19.84 -14.17 -2.14
C VAL A 54 19.47 -12.74 -2.50
N MET A 55 18.18 -12.51 -2.74
CA MET A 55 17.62 -11.17 -2.92
C MET A 55 16.55 -10.91 -1.87
N VAL A 56 16.67 -9.80 -1.16
CA VAL A 56 15.65 -9.33 -0.21
C VAL A 56 15.02 -8.07 -0.76
N ILE A 57 13.70 -8.08 -0.91
CA ILE A 57 12.93 -6.96 -1.42
C ILE A 57 11.73 -6.66 -0.52
N SER A 58 11.37 -5.39 -0.43
CA SER A 58 10.06 -4.98 0.07
C SER A 58 9.22 -4.45 -1.10
N PRO A 59 7.94 -4.84 -1.22
CA PRO A 59 7.08 -4.34 -2.29
C PRO A 59 6.73 -2.86 -2.13
N HIS A 60 6.75 -2.32 -0.91
CA HIS A 60 6.43 -0.92 -0.61
C HIS A 60 6.87 -0.51 0.82
N GLY A 61 6.85 0.79 1.09
CA GLY A 61 7.01 1.34 2.44
C GLY A 61 5.69 1.49 3.20
N LEU A 62 5.76 2.08 4.40
CA LEU A 62 4.63 2.46 5.23
C LEU A 62 4.82 3.89 5.74
N VAL A 63 3.72 4.62 5.92
CA VAL A 63 3.71 5.99 6.46
C VAL A 63 2.55 6.15 7.43
N ASP A 64 2.77 6.90 8.52
CA ASP A 64 1.71 7.30 9.43
C ASP A 64 0.73 8.26 8.74
N VAL A 65 -0.56 7.94 8.76
CA VAL A 65 -1.62 8.82 8.25
C VAL A 65 -2.41 9.39 9.43
N PRO A 66 -2.30 10.71 9.72
CA PRO A 66 -3.09 11.33 10.77
C PRO A 66 -4.59 11.19 10.52
N LYS A 67 -5.40 10.94 11.57
CA LYS A 67 -6.87 10.82 11.45
C LYS A 67 -7.52 12.03 10.77
N ARG A 68 -6.96 13.23 10.97
CA ARG A 68 -7.42 14.48 10.32
C ARG A 68 -7.28 14.48 8.79
N ASN A 69 -6.55 13.54 8.20
CA ASN A 69 -6.39 13.36 6.76
C ASN A 69 -7.34 12.28 6.19
N ILE A 70 -8.18 11.66 7.03
CA ILE A 70 -9.23 10.77 6.56
C ILE A 70 -10.31 11.63 5.88
N ARG A 71 -10.76 11.19 4.71
CA ARG A 71 -11.80 11.84 3.89
C ARG A 71 -12.86 10.80 3.55
N VAL A 72 -14.12 11.19 3.68
CA VAL A 72 -15.27 10.36 3.29
C VAL A 72 -15.73 10.86 1.93
N LEU A 73 -15.86 9.95 0.95
CA LEU A 73 -16.13 10.34 -0.43
C LEU A 73 -17.51 10.98 -0.61
N ASP A 74 -18.49 10.53 0.18
CA ASP A 74 -19.88 10.98 0.21
C ASP A 74 -19.98 12.50 0.46
N ASP A 75 -19.02 13.08 1.19
CA ASP A 75 -18.97 14.53 1.45
C ASP A 75 -18.64 15.37 0.20
N TYR A 76 -18.14 14.73 -0.87
CA TYR A 76 -17.61 15.42 -2.05
C TYR A 76 -18.28 14.99 -3.35
N LEU A 77 -18.95 13.84 -3.38
CA LEU A 77 -19.54 13.29 -4.58
C LEU A 77 -20.85 12.56 -4.23
N PRO A 78 -21.94 12.80 -4.96
CA PRO A 78 -23.14 11.98 -4.83
C PRO A 78 -22.86 10.53 -5.26
N MET A 79 -23.12 9.57 -4.38
CA MET A 79 -22.75 8.16 -4.59
C MET A 79 -23.56 7.50 -5.71
N GLU A 80 -24.72 8.03 -6.06
CA GLU A 80 -25.52 7.59 -7.21
C GLU A 80 -24.81 7.81 -8.57
N LEU A 81 -23.78 8.64 -8.63
CA LEU A 81 -22.97 8.83 -9.84
C LEU A 81 -21.94 7.72 -10.03
N LEU A 82 -21.73 6.87 -9.02
CA LEU A 82 -20.76 5.78 -9.05
C LEU A 82 -21.46 4.44 -9.28
N GLN A 83 -20.95 3.70 -10.25
CA GLN A 83 -21.29 2.29 -10.44
C GLN A 83 -20.52 1.41 -9.45
N MET A 84 -19.23 1.72 -9.24
CA MET A 84 -18.34 0.92 -8.39
C MET A 84 -17.19 1.77 -7.87
N SER A 85 -16.69 1.41 -6.69
CA SER A 85 -15.45 1.96 -6.15
C SER A 85 -14.49 0.85 -5.75
N ILE A 86 -13.22 0.97 -6.14
CA ILE A 86 -12.18 -0.04 -5.92
C ILE A 86 -11.08 0.56 -5.06
N GLY A 87 -10.67 -0.18 -4.03
CA GLY A 87 -9.62 0.22 -3.10
C GLY A 87 -10.06 1.27 -2.07
N SER A 88 -9.15 1.55 -1.14
CA SER A 88 -9.31 2.55 -0.08
C SER A 88 -7.93 3.09 0.33
N GLY A 89 -7.90 4.27 0.95
CA GLY A 89 -6.65 4.90 1.40
C GLY A 89 -5.95 5.72 0.32
N ALA A 90 -4.65 5.50 0.13
CA ALA A 90 -3.79 6.37 -0.70
C ALA A 90 -4.15 6.39 -2.19
N VAL A 91 -4.77 5.31 -2.68
CA VAL A 91 -5.25 5.21 -4.07
C VAL A 91 -6.65 4.62 -4.04
N LYS A 92 -7.58 5.27 -4.74
CA LYS A 92 -8.95 4.82 -4.91
C LYS A 92 -9.37 5.02 -6.35
N GLN A 93 -9.94 3.99 -6.95
CA GLN A 93 -10.48 4.06 -8.31
C GLN A 93 -12.00 4.18 -8.22
N LEU A 94 -12.54 5.11 -9.00
CA LEU A 94 -13.97 5.35 -9.10
C LEU A 94 -14.42 4.97 -10.50
N ILE A 95 -15.38 4.05 -10.60
CA ILE A 95 -16.07 3.71 -11.84
C ILE A 95 -17.41 4.42 -11.79
N ALA A 96 -17.54 5.47 -12.60
CA ALA A 96 -18.78 6.21 -12.73
C ALA A 96 -19.83 5.38 -13.49
N VAL A 97 -21.10 5.69 -13.26
CA VAL A 97 -22.19 5.21 -14.12
C VAL A 97 -21.90 5.61 -15.58
N PRO A 98 -22.25 4.79 -16.59
CA PRO A 98 -22.01 5.11 -17.99
C PRO A 98 -22.47 6.53 -18.37
N GLY A 99 -21.59 7.28 -19.05
CA GLY A 99 -21.83 8.68 -19.43
C GLY A 99 -21.58 9.72 -18.33
N LYS A 100 -21.28 9.31 -17.08
CA LYS A 100 -21.07 10.22 -15.94
C LYS A 100 -19.61 10.48 -15.58
N THR A 101 -18.64 9.85 -16.26
CA THR A 101 -17.21 9.97 -15.94
C THR A 101 -16.71 11.42 -15.92
N HIS A 102 -17.09 12.23 -16.92
CA HIS A 102 -16.72 13.65 -16.96
C HIS A 102 -17.38 14.47 -15.85
N GLN A 103 -18.63 14.14 -15.49
CA GLN A 103 -19.34 14.79 -14.39
C GLN A 103 -18.62 14.50 -13.06
N VAL A 104 -18.33 13.23 -12.76
CA VAL A 104 -17.60 12.81 -11.55
C VAL A 104 -16.23 13.49 -11.48
N TYR A 105 -15.49 13.49 -12.59
CA TYR A 105 -14.18 14.12 -12.66
C TYR A 105 -14.24 15.64 -12.43
N SER A 106 -15.14 16.34 -13.11
CA SER A 106 -15.31 17.80 -12.96
C SER A 106 -15.77 18.17 -11.55
N GLN A 107 -16.63 17.36 -10.94
CA GLN A 107 -17.08 17.55 -9.57
C GLN A 107 -15.90 17.51 -8.60
N LEU A 108 -15.15 16.40 -8.60
CA LEU A 108 -14.03 16.19 -7.67
C LEU A 108 -12.79 17.06 -7.96
N ARG A 109 -12.66 17.61 -9.17
CA ARG A 109 -11.53 18.47 -9.54
C ARG A 109 -11.81 19.95 -9.31
N ASN A 110 -13.02 20.41 -9.61
CA ASN A 110 -13.31 21.84 -9.73
C ASN A 110 -14.37 22.35 -8.75
N HIS A 111 -15.34 21.52 -8.36
CA HIS A 111 -16.51 21.98 -7.61
C HIS A 111 -16.41 21.63 -6.12
N THR A 112 -16.09 20.37 -5.82
CA THR A 112 -15.91 19.84 -4.46
C THR A 112 -14.57 19.13 -4.35
N PRO A 113 -13.45 19.86 -4.46
CA PRO A 113 -12.13 19.26 -4.40
C PRO A 113 -11.86 18.65 -3.03
N ILE A 114 -11.37 17.40 -3.02
CA ILE A 114 -10.94 16.74 -1.79
C ILE A 114 -9.56 17.30 -1.39
N PRO A 115 -9.39 17.87 -0.19
CA PRO A 115 -8.11 18.42 0.24
C PRO A 115 -7.00 17.36 0.22
N ASN A 116 -5.84 17.72 -0.33
CA ASN A 116 -4.63 16.87 -0.46
C ASN A 116 -4.80 15.62 -1.35
N VAL A 117 -5.81 15.58 -2.21
CA VAL A 117 -6.01 14.50 -3.18
C VAL A 117 -5.92 15.05 -4.59
N LYS A 118 -5.27 14.30 -5.48
CA LYS A 118 -5.24 14.60 -6.92
C LYS A 118 -6.15 13.64 -7.66
N ILE A 119 -6.97 14.18 -8.53
CA ILE A 119 -7.92 13.42 -9.35
C ILE A 119 -7.35 13.31 -10.76
N TYR A 120 -7.28 12.09 -11.28
CA TYR A 120 -6.80 11.80 -12.61
C TYR A 120 -7.92 11.17 -13.43
N PHE A 121 -8.06 11.63 -14.67
CA PHE A 121 -8.93 10.98 -15.64
C PHE A 121 -8.12 9.88 -16.33
N THR A 122 -8.54 8.63 -16.19
CA THR A 122 -7.91 7.49 -16.84
C THR A 122 -8.84 6.93 -17.90
N THR A 123 -8.31 6.68 -19.10
CA THR A 123 -9.00 5.84 -20.07
C THR A 123 -8.96 4.39 -19.59
N PRO A 124 -10.05 3.62 -19.77
CA PRO A 124 -9.98 2.18 -19.57
C PRO A 124 -8.90 1.59 -20.50
N LYS A 125 -8.09 0.68 -19.95
CA LYS A 125 -7.16 -0.13 -20.73
C LYS A 125 -7.89 -1.21 -21.49
#